data_AF-A0A2V2YRG3-F1
#
_entry.id   AF-A0A2V2YRG3-F1
#
_cell.length_a   1.000
_cell.length_b   1.000
_cell.length_c   1.000
_cell.angle_alpha   90.00
_cell.angle_beta   90.00
_cell.angle_gamma   90.00
#
_symmetry.space_group_name_H-M   'P 1'
#
loop_
_entity.id
_entity.type
_entity.pdbx_description
1 polymer ?
#
loop_
_entity_poly.entity_id
_entity_poly.type
_entity_poly.pdbx_seq_one_letter_code
_entity_poly.pdbx_strand_id
1 'polypeptide(L)'
;MVQIKPFHASKAGALVGTIMDIRELLRAIYATLGNRADGSSVPLDFAQSRLDGTCTVCNGFGTVIDIVPERMIAPELSLKQGAVLMWAGSYCAPVEMIKQLARMLDIYYDKPLIEQDKRFIDYLLYGYNQRPVSYVYKKKAATAYYRGCVNDLRHMRDAGTKSKGNRKLIHYFTGPVVCPLCEGTKLSPESRSVTIQGRTYAAASQMSVQQLLAFVRRLPSSLDSSDIELAGDLIAELEARLAYLDKIGLKRLIQGTQGTN
;
A
#
# COMPACT_ATOMS: atom_id res chain seq x y z
N MET A 1 29.62 -4.88 3.66
CA MET A 1 29.93 -5.71 2.48
C MET A 1 28.88 -6.80 2.36
N VAL A 2 28.09 -6.78 1.27
CA VAL A 2 27.21 -7.90 0.92
C VAL A 2 28.12 -9.06 0.52
N GLN A 3 28.03 -10.21 1.20
CA GLN A 3 28.75 -11.41 0.76
C GLN A 3 28.11 -11.93 -0.52
N ILE A 4 28.78 -11.71 -1.66
CA ILE A 4 28.34 -12.21 -2.95
C ILE A 4 28.71 -13.70 -3.01
N LYS A 5 27.71 -14.59 -2.93
CA LYS A 5 27.90 -16.01 -3.23
C LYS A 5 27.67 -16.21 -4.74
N PRO A 6 28.65 -16.78 -5.48
CA PRO A 6 28.50 -16.97 -6.92
C PRO A 6 27.28 -17.85 -7.23
N PHE A 7 26.43 -17.40 -8.15
CA PHE A 7 25.24 -18.15 -8.55
C PHE A 7 25.63 -19.53 -9.13
N HIS A 8 25.17 -20.59 -8.47
CA HIS A 8 25.21 -21.95 -9.00
C HIS A 8 23.77 -22.44 -9.17
N ALA A 9 23.35 -22.72 -10.39
CA ALA A 9 22.03 -23.24 -10.67
C ALA A 9 21.86 -24.63 -10.02
N SER A 10 21.17 -24.70 -8.88
CA SER A 10 20.78 -25.96 -8.25
C SER A 10 19.28 -26.20 -8.40
N LYS A 11 18.88 -27.48 -8.29
CA LYS A 11 17.55 -28.04 -8.59
C LYS A 11 16.38 -27.19 -8.06
N ALA A 12 15.22 -27.35 -8.72
CA ALA A 12 13.90 -26.70 -8.59
C ALA A 12 13.42 -26.12 -7.23
N GLY A 13 14.02 -26.47 -6.08
CA GLY A 13 13.72 -25.87 -4.77
C GLY A 13 14.27 -24.45 -4.55
N ALA A 14 15.11 -23.92 -5.45
CA ALA A 14 15.83 -22.65 -5.28
C ALA A 14 15.15 -21.41 -5.89
N LEU A 15 13.92 -21.50 -6.43
CA LEU A 15 13.30 -20.37 -7.15
C LEU A 15 13.00 -19.18 -6.23
N VAL A 16 12.48 -19.43 -5.02
CA VAL A 16 12.18 -18.37 -4.04
C VAL A 16 13.45 -17.68 -3.56
N GLY A 17 14.50 -18.45 -3.25
CA GLY A 17 15.81 -17.90 -2.90
C GLY A 17 16.40 -17.05 -4.03
N THR A 18 16.30 -17.53 -5.29
CA THR A 18 16.76 -16.78 -6.46
C THR A 18 16.03 -15.45 -6.62
N ILE A 19 14.71 -15.42 -6.40
CA ILE A 19 13.89 -14.19 -6.47
C ILE A 19 14.25 -13.22 -5.34
N MET A 20 14.45 -13.71 -4.12
CA MET A 20 14.85 -12.88 -2.98
C MET A 20 16.24 -12.28 -3.21
N ASP A 21 17.18 -13.08 -3.69
CA ASP A 21 18.55 -12.63 -3.97
C ASP A 21 18.58 -11.58 -5.10
N ILE A 22 17.74 -11.71 -6.14
CA ILE A 22 17.61 -10.71 -7.21
C ILE A 22 17.21 -9.34 -6.65
N ARG A 23 16.32 -9.30 -5.64
CA ARG A 23 15.93 -8.02 -5.02
C ARG A 23 17.06 -7.39 -4.24
N GLU A 24 17.78 -8.18 -3.46
CA GLU A 24 18.90 -7.66 -2.68
C GLU A 24 20.05 -7.20 -3.59
N LEU A 25 20.32 -7.91 -4.70
CA LEU A 25 21.28 -7.49 -5.70
C LEU A 25 20.85 -6.19 -6.41
N LEU A 26 19.59 -6.12 -6.84
CA LEU A 26 19.04 -4.89 -7.44
C LEU A 26 19.13 -3.71 -6.47
N ARG A 27 18.82 -3.94 -5.19
CA ARG A 27 18.95 -2.91 -4.15
C ARG A 27 20.41 -2.53 -3.94
N ALA A 28 21.34 -3.48 -3.87
CA ALA A 28 22.77 -3.17 -3.75
C ALA A 28 23.26 -2.31 -4.93
N ILE A 29 22.84 -2.62 -6.16
CA ILE A 29 23.21 -1.84 -7.35
C ILE A 29 22.66 -0.41 -7.26
N TYR A 30 21.40 -0.22 -6.86
CA TYR A 30 20.82 1.10 -6.63
C TYR A 30 21.50 1.86 -5.47
N ALA A 31 22.05 1.14 -4.48
CA ALA A 31 22.84 1.73 -3.40
C ALA A 31 24.17 2.30 -3.91
N THR A 32 24.81 1.55 -4.80
CA THR A 32 26.17 1.84 -5.26
C THR A 32 26.18 2.86 -6.40
N LEU A 33 25.24 2.75 -7.36
CA LEU A 33 25.25 3.51 -8.61
C LEU A 33 24.12 4.53 -8.73
N GLY A 34 23.19 4.55 -7.77
CA GLY A 34 22.04 5.43 -7.82
C GLY A 34 22.46 6.90 -7.80
N ASN A 35 21.66 7.75 -8.44
CA ASN A 35 21.78 9.19 -8.29
C ASN A 35 20.42 9.76 -7.88
N ARG A 36 20.46 10.76 -6.99
CA ARG A 36 19.28 11.56 -6.66
C ARG A 36 19.04 12.61 -7.73
N ALA A 37 17.80 13.07 -7.86
CA ALA A 37 17.43 14.13 -8.81
C ALA A 37 18.14 15.47 -8.52
N ASP A 38 18.65 15.67 -7.31
CA ASP A 38 19.44 16.83 -6.89
C ASP A 38 20.94 16.70 -7.20
N GLY A 39 21.37 15.61 -7.87
CA GLY A 39 22.77 15.35 -8.23
C GLY A 39 23.66 14.93 -7.06
N SER A 40 23.12 14.77 -5.85
CA SER A 40 23.86 14.23 -4.72
C SER A 40 23.97 12.70 -4.79
N SER A 41 25.09 12.18 -4.27
CA SER A 41 25.32 10.73 -4.15
C SER A 41 24.20 10.08 -3.34
N VAL A 42 23.91 8.80 -3.60
CA VAL A 42 22.97 8.02 -2.78
C VAL A 42 23.31 8.21 -1.30
N PRO A 43 22.33 8.49 -0.42
CA PRO A 43 22.59 8.54 1.01
C PRO A 43 23.27 7.23 1.45
N LEU A 44 24.26 7.29 2.34
CA LEU A 44 24.98 6.13 2.91
C LEU A 44 24.01 5.00 3.37
N ASP A 45 22.80 5.44 3.70
CA ASP A 45 21.61 4.78 4.22
C ASP A 45 20.96 3.74 3.27
N PHE A 46 21.25 3.76 1.96
CA PHE A 46 20.76 2.70 1.05
C PHE A 46 21.69 1.48 1.03
N ALA A 47 22.96 1.66 1.42
CA ALA A 47 24.05 0.67 1.26
C ALA A 47 24.21 -0.29 2.46
N GLN A 48 23.63 0.03 3.61
CA GLN A 48 23.66 -0.83 4.79
C GLN A 48 22.23 -1.19 5.18
N SER A 49 22.00 -2.44 5.55
CA SER A 49 20.70 -2.98 5.96
C SER A 49 20.19 -2.42 7.29
N ARG A 50 20.23 -1.10 7.48
CA ARG A 50 19.76 -0.39 8.67
C ARG A 50 18.58 0.53 8.29
N LEU A 51 17.90 0.99 9.32
CA LEU A 51 16.52 1.49 9.32
C LEU A 51 16.28 2.80 8.53
N ASP A 52 17.27 3.36 7.85
CA ASP A 52 17.31 4.71 7.30
C ASP A 52 16.81 4.82 5.84
N GLY A 53 16.95 3.77 5.02
CA GLY A 53 16.34 3.69 3.69
C GLY A 53 14.87 3.21 3.65
N THR A 54 14.35 2.76 4.79
CA THR A 54 13.00 2.18 4.89
C THR A 54 11.95 3.22 5.26
N CYS A 55 10.70 2.97 4.88
CA CYS A 55 9.60 3.85 5.24
C CYS A 55 9.44 3.92 6.77
N THR A 56 9.57 5.10 7.36
CA THR A 56 9.48 5.34 8.82
C THR A 56 8.10 5.05 9.41
N VAL A 57 7.05 5.12 8.60
CA VAL A 57 5.67 4.87 9.04
C VAL A 57 5.38 3.37 9.18
N CYS A 58 5.91 2.55 8.27
CA CYS A 58 5.69 1.10 8.30
C CYS A 58 6.94 0.30 8.64
N ASN A 59 8.07 0.93 8.99
CA ASN A 59 9.35 0.29 9.26
C ASN A 59 9.75 -0.76 8.20
N GLY A 60 9.48 -0.47 6.93
CA GLY A 60 9.77 -1.37 5.81
C GLY A 60 8.79 -2.56 5.65
N PHE A 61 7.72 -2.68 6.44
CA PHE A 61 6.71 -3.73 6.24
C PHE A 61 5.87 -3.50 4.98
N GLY A 62 5.66 -2.24 4.59
CA GLY A 62 4.80 -1.83 3.47
C GLY A 62 3.32 -1.73 3.83
N THR A 63 2.94 -2.18 5.03
CA THR A 63 1.59 -2.10 5.60
C THR A 63 1.62 -1.50 7.00
N VAL A 64 0.53 -0.86 7.40
CA VAL A 64 0.30 -0.41 8.77
C VAL A 64 -1.02 -0.96 9.28
N ILE A 65 -1.21 -0.97 10.60
CA ILE A 65 -2.50 -1.30 11.21
C ILE A 65 -3.33 -0.02 11.30
N ASP A 66 -4.35 0.11 10.46
CA ASP A 66 -5.31 1.22 10.49
C ASP A 66 -6.73 0.72 10.15
N ILE A 67 -7.70 1.63 10.14
CA ILE A 67 -9.09 1.37 9.77
C ILE A 67 -9.14 0.88 8.31
N VAL A 68 -9.90 -0.20 8.08
CA VAL A 68 -10.12 -0.85 6.78
C VAL A 68 -11.52 -0.46 6.29
N PRO A 69 -11.66 0.56 5.41
CA PRO A 69 -12.96 1.08 4.97
C PRO A 69 -13.83 0.03 4.29
N GLU A 70 -13.21 -0.92 3.57
CA GLU A 70 -13.86 -1.99 2.83
C GLU A 70 -14.64 -2.93 3.76
N ARG A 71 -14.24 -3.03 5.04
CA ARG A 71 -14.97 -3.82 6.05
C ARG A 71 -16.18 -3.11 6.61
N MET A 72 -16.37 -1.81 6.34
CA MET A 72 -17.41 -1.00 6.99
C MET A 72 -18.72 -0.96 6.19
N ILE A 73 -18.68 -1.27 4.90
CA ILE A 73 -19.83 -1.17 3.99
C ILE A 73 -19.99 -2.50 3.24
N ALA A 74 -21.20 -3.04 3.27
CA ALA A 74 -21.64 -4.17 2.46
C ALA A 74 -22.46 -3.64 1.27
N PRO A 75 -21.83 -3.32 0.12
CA PRO A 75 -22.48 -2.62 -0.99
C PRO A 75 -23.59 -3.44 -1.68
N GLU A 76 -23.55 -4.76 -1.54
CA GLU A 76 -24.57 -5.70 -2.01
C GLU A 76 -25.88 -5.63 -1.21
N LEU A 77 -25.87 -5.00 -0.04
CA LEU A 77 -27.05 -4.81 0.81
C LEU A 77 -27.66 -3.42 0.63
N SER A 78 -28.94 -3.31 0.94
CA SER A 78 -29.62 -2.01 1.11
C SER A 78 -29.35 -1.39 2.47
N LEU A 79 -29.61 -0.08 2.62
CA LEU A 79 -29.55 0.59 3.93
C LEU A 79 -30.52 -0.04 4.94
N LYS A 80 -31.69 -0.51 4.49
CA LYS A 80 -32.67 -1.25 5.29
C LYS A 80 -32.13 -2.57 5.82
N GLN A 81 -31.31 -3.25 5.04
CA GLN A 81 -30.67 -4.54 5.41
C GLN A 81 -29.39 -4.36 6.23
N GLY A 82 -28.98 -3.11 6.52
CA GLY A 82 -27.79 -2.84 7.33
C GLY A 82 -26.49 -2.78 6.53
N ALA A 83 -26.53 -2.25 5.30
CA ALA A 83 -25.34 -2.06 4.47
C ALA A 83 -24.18 -1.31 5.15
N VAL A 84 -24.46 -0.48 6.17
CA VAL A 84 -23.43 0.19 6.96
C VAL A 84 -23.13 -0.64 8.21
N LEU A 85 -22.14 -1.54 8.10
CA LEU A 85 -21.86 -2.59 9.08
C LEU A 85 -21.50 -2.05 10.47
N MET A 86 -20.83 -0.90 10.54
CA MET A 86 -20.51 -0.24 11.82
C MET A 86 -21.77 0.10 12.63
N TRP A 87 -22.86 0.42 11.95
CA TRP A 87 -24.13 0.85 12.57
C TRP A 87 -25.25 -0.18 12.42
N ALA A 88 -24.97 -1.33 11.80
CA ALA A 88 -25.97 -2.38 11.58
C ALA A 88 -26.58 -2.84 12.92
N GLY A 89 -27.92 -2.89 12.97
CA GLY A 89 -28.67 -3.26 14.17
C GLY A 89 -28.62 -2.24 15.32
N SER A 90 -27.96 -1.09 15.15
CA SER A 90 -27.86 -0.05 16.17
C SER A 90 -28.94 1.02 16.03
N TYR A 91 -29.46 1.52 17.14
CA TYR A 91 -30.31 2.70 17.17
C TYR A 91 -29.53 3.90 17.71
N CYS A 92 -28.91 4.66 16.80
CA CYS A 92 -28.05 5.80 17.13
C CYS A 92 -28.25 6.98 16.16
N ALA A 93 -27.77 8.16 16.56
CA ALA A 93 -27.89 9.39 15.76
C ALA A 93 -27.32 9.25 14.32
N PRO A 94 -26.15 8.62 14.08
CA PRO A 94 -25.66 8.37 12.73
C PRO A 94 -26.63 7.62 11.82
N VAL A 95 -27.37 6.63 12.35
CA VAL A 95 -28.35 5.87 11.55
C VAL A 95 -29.51 6.76 11.10
N GLU A 96 -30.05 7.58 12.00
CA GLU A 96 -31.12 8.52 11.64
C GLU A 96 -30.63 9.58 10.66
N MET A 97 -29.39 10.02 10.79
CA MET A 97 -28.76 10.96 9.88
C MET A 97 -28.53 10.36 8.48
N ILE A 98 -28.06 9.12 8.39
CA ILE A 98 -27.88 8.39 7.11
C ILE A 98 -29.22 8.25 6.38
N LYS A 99 -30.33 7.98 7.09
CA LYS A 99 -31.67 7.93 6.48
C LYS A 99 -32.08 9.25 5.84
N GLN A 100 -31.82 10.38 6.50
CA GLN A 100 -32.13 11.69 5.93
C GLN A 100 -31.19 12.06 4.79
N LEU A 101 -29.90 11.70 4.92
CA LEU A 101 -28.92 11.90 3.84
C LEU A 101 -29.32 11.11 2.59
N ALA A 102 -29.77 9.86 2.74
CA ALA A 102 -30.25 9.06 1.62
C ALA A 102 -31.42 9.74 0.90
N ARG A 103 -32.39 10.29 1.64
CA ARG A 103 -33.49 11.06 1.04
C ARG A 103 -33.03 12.32 0.33
N MET A 104 -32.06 13.04 0.89
CA MET A 104 -31.52 14.26 0.28
C MET A 104 -30.77 14.00 -1.03
N LEU A 105 -30.25 12.80 -1.21
CA LEU A 105 -29.44 12.39 -2.36
C LEU A 105 -30.18 11.41 -3.28
N ASP A 106 -31.49 11.28 -3.13
CA ASP A 106 -32.35 10.38 -3.91
C ASP A 106 -31.86 8.90 -3.92
N ILE A 107 -31.27 8.47 -2.81
CA ILE A 107 -30.88 7.07 -2.56
C ILE A 107 -32.07 6.31 -1.97
N TYR A 108 -32.43 5.22 -2.63
CA TYR A 108 -33.46 4.28 -2.22
C TYR A 108 -32.99 3.46 -1.01
N TYR A 109 -33.80 3.47 0.04
CA TYR A 109 -33.47 2.83 1.32
C TYR A 109 -33.49 1.29 1.26
N ASP A 110 -34.23 0.73 0.31
CA ASP A 110 -34.52 -0.69 0.13
C ASP A 110 -33.78 -1.33 -1.07
N LYS A 111 -33.06 -0.55 -1.88
CA LYS A 111 -32.21 -1.07 -2.95
C LYS A 111 -30.77 -1.29 -2.48
N PRO A 112 -30.05 -2.29 -3.02
CA PRO A 112 -28.61 -2.45 -2.81
C PRO A 112 -27.82 -1.16 -3.12
N LEU A 113 -26.76 -0.88 -2.37
CA LEU A 113 -25.94 0.32 -2.63
C LEU A 113 -25.21 0.25 -3.97
N ILE A 114 -24.81 -0.95 -4.41
CA ILE A 114 -24.08 -1.17 -5.66
C ILE A 114 -24.89 -0.81 -6.92
N GLU A 115 -26.23 -0.79 -6.81
CA GLU A 115 -27.16 -0.43 -7.89
C GLU A 115 -27.46 1.09 -7.94
N GLN A 116 -26.86 1.87 -7.03
CA GLN A 116 -27.16 3.28 -6.83
C GLN A 116 -25.92 4.15 -7.08
N ASP A 117 -25.99 5.45 -6.79
CA ASP A 117 -24.85 6.34 -6.96
C ASP A 117 -23.65 5.87 -6.13
N LYS A 118 -22.57 5.47 -6.82
CA LYS A 118 -21.34 4.96 -6.19
C LYS A 118 -20.70 5.98 -5.25
N ARG A 119 -20.88 7.28 -5.48
CA ARG A 119 -20.38 8.35 -4.60
C ARG A 119 -20.99 8.29 -3.21
N PHE A 120 -22.17 7.67 -3.07
CA PHE A 120 -22.82 7.53 -1.78
C PHE A 120 -22.02 6.65 -0.81
N ILE A 121 -21.29 5.64 -1.31
CA ILE A 121 -20.39 4.82 -0.47
C ILE A 121 -19.28 5.70 0.12
N ASP A 122 -18.70 6.59 -0.68
CA ASP A 122 -17.69 7.54 -0.19
C ASP A 122 -18.27 8.48 0.86
N TYR A 123 -19.51 8.95 0.68
CA TYR A 123 -20.20 9.76 1.69
C TYR A 123 -20.46 8.99 2.98
N LEU A 124 -20.82 7.70 2.90
CA LEU A 124 -21.00 6.84 4.07
C LEU A 124 -19.68 6.61 4.83
N LEU A 125 -18.57 6.44 4.11
CA LEU A 125 -17.25 6.18 4.69
C LEU A 125 -16.59 7.45 5.26
N TYR A 126 -16.49 8.49 4.44
CA TYR A 126 -15.65 9.67 4.69
C TYR A 126 -16.44 10.94 5.01
N GLY A 127 -17.77 10.88 4.88
CA GLY A 127 -18.67 11.96 5.26
C GLY A 127 -19.23 12.75 4.09
N TYR A 128 -20.23 13.58 4.40
CA TYR A 128 -20.90 14.48 3.48
C TYR A 128 -20.85 15.91 4.04
N ASN A 129 -20.07 16.77 3.38
CA ASN A 129 -19.79 18.13 3.82
C ASN A 129 -20.42 19.21 2.93
N GLN A 130 -21.19 18.84 1.90
CA GLN A 130 -21.76 19.82 0.95
C GLN A 130 -22.91 20.60 1.57
N ARG A 131 -23.75 19.94 2.37
CA ARG A 131 -24.89 20.56 3.07
C ARG A 131 -25.11 19.84 4.40
N PRO A 132 -25.54 20.54 5.47
CA PRO A 132 -25.87 19.88 6.71
C PRO A 132 -27.16 19.06 6.57
N VAL A 133 -27.23 17.96 7.31
CA VAL A 133 -28.38 17.05 7.34
C VAL A 133 -29.16 17.29 8.62
N SER A 134 -30.43 17.60 8.48
CA SER A 134 -31.38 17.70 9.60
C SER A 134 -31.95 16.33 9.92
N TYR A 135 -31.87 15.90 11.17
CA TYR A 135 -32.34 14.60 11.63
C TYR A 135 -32.95 14.70 13.04
N VAL A 136 -33.75 13.70 13.41
CA VAL A 136 -34.35 13.59 14.74
C VAL A 136 -33.87 12.29 15.38
N TYR A 137 -33.31 12.41 16.58
CA TYR A 137 -32.91 11.25 17.39
C TYR A 137 -33.34 11.45 18.84
N LYS A 138 -33.99 10.44 19.43
CA LYS A 138 -34.54 10.51 20.80
C LYS A 138 -35.38 11.79 21.06
N LYS A 139 -36.27 12.12 20.11
CA LYS A 139 -37.14 13.32 20.12
C LYS A 139 -36.41 14.67 20.12
N LYS A 140 -35.10 14.69 19.87
CA LYS A 140 -34.32 15.92 19.70
C LYS A 140 -33.98 16.10 18.22
N ALA A 141 -34.37 17.25 17.67
CA ALA A 141 -33.95 17.65 16.33
C ALA A 141 -32.53 18.22 16.39
N ALA A 142 -31.71 17.88 15.40
CA ALA A 142 -30.37 18.39 15.23
C ALA A 142 -30.05 18.53 13.75
N THR A 143 -29.15 19.45 13.44
CA THR A 143 -28.65 19.69 12.08
C THR A 143 -27.13 19.73 12.13
N ALA A 144 -26.48 18.85 11.38
CA ALA A 144 -25.02 18.69 11.40
C ALA A 144 -24.50 18.18 10.06
N TYR A 145 -23.20 18.28 9.82
CA TYR A 145 -22.55 17.59 8.71
C TYR A 145 -22.29 16.13 9.05
N TYR A 146 -22.53 15.23 8.10
CA TYR A 146 -22.31 13.81 8.32
C TYR A 146 -20.82 13.52 8.25
N ARG A 147 -20.23 12.99 9.33
CA ARG A 147 -18.77 12.79 9.43
C ARG A 147 -18.27 11.58 8.66
N GLY A 148 -19.10 10.56 8.45
CA GLY A 148 -18.67 9.28 7.89
C GLY A 148 -18.17 8.29 8.93
N CYS A 149 -18.35 7.01 8.65
CA CYS A 149 -18.05 5.91 9.57
C CYS A 149 -16.56 5.81 9.90
N VAL A 150 -15.68 6.03 8.92
CA VAL A 150 -14.22 6.00 9.12
C VAL A 150 -13.81 7.08 10.11
N ASN A 151 -14.33 8.29 9.94
CA ASN A 151 -14.01 9.43 10.81
C ASN A 151 -14.59 9.26 12.22
N ASP A 152 -15.80 8.71 12.34
CA ASP A 152 -16.40 8.38 13.64
C ASP A 152 -15.57 7.33 14.39
N LEU A 153 -15.16 6.25 13.71
CA LEU A 153 -14.36 5.20 14.31
C LEU A 153 -12.95 5.71 14.69
N ARG A 154 -12.34 6.52 13.82
CA ARG A 154 -11.04 7.18 14.07
C ARG A 154 -11.11 8.05 15.31
N HIS A 155 -12.15 8.88 15.43
CA HIS A 155 -12.37 9.70 16.61
C HIS A 155 -12.53 8.86 17.88
N MET A 156 -13.29 7.76 17.84
CA MET A 156 -13.45 6.86 18.99
C MET A 156 -12.13 6.22 19.44
N ARG A 157 -11.29 5.83 18.48
CA ARG A 157 -9.96 5.25 18.72
C ARG A 157 -9.03 6.29 19.34
N ASP A 158 -8.91 7.45 18.71
CA ASP A 158 -7.93 8.49 19.09
C ASP A 158 -8.32 9.15 20.43
N ALA A 159 -9.62 9.24 20.74
CA ALA A 159 -10.10 9.69 22.05
C ALA A 159 -9.91 8.65 23.18
N GLY A 160 -9.41 7.45 22.90
CA GLY A 160 -9.13 6.44 23.92
C GLY A 160 -10.36 5.89 24.62
N THR A 161 -11.45 5.64 23.88
CA THR A 161 -12.74 5.19 24.42
C THR A 161 -12.63 3.99 25.37
N LYS A 162 -13.33 4.05 26.52
CA LYS A 162 -13.37 2.96 27.52
C LYS A 162 -14.50 1.95 27.29
N SER A 163 -15.45 2.28 26.42
CA SER A 163 -16.59 1.41 26.09
C SER A 163 -16.11 0.06 25.54
N LYS A 164 -16.59 -1.04 26.13
CA LYS A 164 -16.29 -2.40 25.63
C LYS A 164 -16.81 -2.59 24.21
N GLY A 165 -17.99 -2.04 23.89
CA GLY A 165 -18.58 -2.13 22.54
C GLY A 165 -17.73 -1.39 21.50
N ASN A 166 -17.35 -0.14 21.79
CA ASN A 166 -16.55 0.66 20.85
C ASN A 166 -15.17 0.05 20.63
N ARG A 167 -14.54 -0.52 21.68
CA ARG A 167 -13.27 -1.25 21.53
C ARG A 167 -13.39 -2.47 20.62
N LYS A 168 -14.51 -3.21 20.68
CA LYS A 168 -14.77 -4.33 19.77
C LYS A 168 -14.95 -3.84 18.32
N LEU A 169 -15.68 -2.75 18.10
CA LEU A 169 -15.84 -2.16 16.76
C LEU A 169 -14.49 -1.72 16.20
N ILE A 170 -13.68 -1.00 16.98
CA ILE A 170 -12.33 -0.57 16.57
C ILE A 170 -11.50 -1.78 16.17
N HIS A 171 -11.48 -2.84 16.99
CA HIS A 171 -10.72 -4.05 16.67
C HIS A 171 -11.21 -4.72 15.38
N TYR A 172 -12.52 -4.82 15.17
CA TYR A 172 -13.09 -5.50 14.01
C TYR A 172 -12.80 -4.76 12.69
N PHE A 173 -12.94 -3.44 12.68
CA PHE A 173 -12.74 -2.61 11.49
C PHE A 173 -11.29 -2.12 11.30
N THR A 174 -10.37 -2.54 12.17
CA THR A 174 -8.94 -2.24 12.03
C THR A 174 -8.21 -3.47 11.49
N GLY A 175 -7.20 -3.26 10.65
CA GLY A 175 -6.44 -4.35 10.03
C GLY A 175 -5.23 -3.83 9.27
N PRO A 176 -4.49 -4.73 8.60
CA PRO A 176 -3.39 -4.33 7.74
C PRO A 176 -3.94 -3.57 6.53
N VAL A 177 -3.47 -2.34 6.35
CA VAL A 177 -3.70 -1.52 5.15
C VAL A 177 -2.38 -1.15 4.51
N VAL A 178 -2.38 -0.88 3.21
CA VAL A 178 -1.19 -0.39 2.51
C VAL A 178 -0.70 0.89 3.18
N CYS A 179 0.59 0.96 3.46
CA CYS A 179 1.17 2.13 4.11
C CYS A 179 0.96 3.37 3.23
N PRO A 180 0.31 4.44 3.73
CA PRO A 180 -0.02 5.61 2.91
C PRO A 180 1.22 6.43 2.53
N LEU A 181 2.31 6.36 3.31
CA LEU A 181 3.53 7.13 3.03
C LEU A 181 4.36 6.52 1.91
N CYS A 182 4.57 5.20 1.93
CA CYS A 182 5.38 4.52 0.92
C CYS A 182 4.55 3.81 -0.14
N GLU A 183 3.22 3.78 -0.02
CA GLU A 183 2.31 3.12 -0.97
C GLU A 183 2.71 1.65 -1.21
N GLY A 184 3.20 0.99 -0.15
CA GLY A 184 3.68 -0.40 -0.22
C GLY A 184 5.09 -0.58 -0.79
N THR A 185 5.79 0.48 -1.21
CA THR A 185 7.17 0.39 -1.72
C THR A 185 8.20 0.06 -0.63
N LYS A 186 7.84 0.23 0.65
CA LYS A 186 8.68 -0.05 1.84
C LYS A 186 9.87 0.90 2.02
N LEU A 187 10.03 1.87 1.12
CA LEU A 187 11.15 2.78 1.08
C LEU A 187 10.79 4.16 1.65
N SER A 188 11.79 4.87 2.17
CA SER A 188 11.68 6.29 2.51
C SER A 188 11.46 7.14 1.24
N PRO A 189 10.86 8.34 1.35
CA PRO A 189 10.72 9.26 0.20
C PRO A 189 12.06 9.52 -0.50
N GLU A 190 13.13 9.65 0.27
CA GLU A 190 14.50 9.87 -0.20
C GLU A 190 14.98 8.65 -1.00
N SER A 191 14.74 7.44 -0.50
CA SER A 191 15.13 6.21 -1.19
C SER A 191 14.30 5.95 -2.45
N ARG A 192 13.02 6.37 -2.46
CA ARG A 192 12.15 6.27 -3.64
C ARG A 192 12.61 7.14 -4.81
N SER A 193 13.30 8.24 -4.54
CA SER A 193 13.78 9.17 -5.57
C SER A 193 15.12 8.78 -6.20
N VAL A 194 15.79 7.74 -5.69
CA VAL A 194 17.06 7.27 -6.25
C VAL A 194 16.81 6.63 -7.61
N THR A 195 17.56 7.08 -8.63
CA THR A 195 17.42 6.58 -9.99
C THR A 195 18.73 6.07 -10.59
N ILE A 196 18.62 5.09 -11.46
CA ILE A 196 19.68 4.70 -12.40
C ILE A 196 19.10 4.84 -13.80
N GLN A 197 19.78 5.59 -14.68
CA GLN A 197 19.29 5.93 -16.02
C GLN A 197 17.84 6.45 -16.02
N GLY A 198 17.53 7.37 -15.10
CA GLY A 198 16.21 8.00 -14.97
C GLY A 198 15.10 7.10 -14.44
N ARG A 199 15.44 5.91 -13.91
CA ARG A 199 14.46 4.95 -13.42
C ARG A 199 14.65 4.67 -11.93
N THR A 200 13.55 4.70 -11.17
CA THR A 200 13.58 4.42 -9.72
C THR A 200 13.68 2.93 -9.42
N TYR A 201 14.18 2.58 -8.23
CA TYR A 201 14.20 1.20 -7.74
C TYR A 201 12.81 0.57 -7.76
N ALA A 202 11.78 1.32 -7.35
CA ALA A 202 10.40 0.86 -7.36
C ALA A 202 9.92 0.51 -8.79
N ALA A 203 10.24 1.36 -9.78
CA ALA A 203 9.90 1.11 -11.17
C ALA A 203 10.67 -0.10 -11.75
N ALA A 204 11.96 -0.25 -11.42
CA ALA A 204 12.75 -1.41 -11.83
C ALA A 204 12.23 -2.72 -11.21
N SER A 205 11.84 -2.69 -9.93
CA SER A 205 11.28 -3.83 -9.21
C SER A 205 9.93 -4.33 -9.74
N GLN A 206 9.23 -3.50 -10.53
CA GLN A 206 7.95 -3.84 -11.17
C GLN A 206 8.10 -4.38 -12.59
N MET A 207 9.31 -4.37 -13.15
CA MET A 207 9.56 -4.89 -14.50
C MET A 207 9.31 -6.40 -14.60
N SER A 208 8.92 -6.84 -15.79
CA SER A 208 9.07 -8.25 -16.16
C SER A 208 10.54 -8.67 -16.12
N VAL A 209 10.80 -9.97 -15.97
CA VAL A 209 12.17 -10.50 -15.94
C VAL A 209 12.94 -10.09 -17.19
N GLN A 210 12.31 -10.16 -18.36
CA GLN A 210 12.89 -9.75 -19.65
C GLN A 210 13.25 -8.26 -19.69
N GLN A 211 12.34 -7.39 -19.24
CA GLN A 211 12.59 -5.96 -19.18
C GLN A 211 13.73 -5.64 -18.22
N LEU A 212 13.76 -6.28 -17.06
CA LEU A 212 14.81 -6.07 -16.07
C LEU A 212 16.16 -6.60 -16.57
N LEU A 213 16.19 -7.77 -17.21
CA LEU A 213 17.39 -8.31 -17.83
C LEU A 213 17.96 -7.37 -18.90
N ALA A 214 17.09 -6.86 -19.78
CA ALA A 214 17.48 -5.88 -20.80
C ALA A 214 17.92 -4.53 -20.20
N PHE A 215 17.37 -4.14 -19.05
CA PHE A 215 17.83 -2.97 -18.30
C PHE A 215 19.23 -3.21 -17.72
N VAL A 216 19.44 -4.31 -16.99
CA VAL A 216 20.71 -4.67 -16.35
C VAL A 216 21.85 -4.79 -17.36
N ARG A 217 21.62 -5.44 -18.50
CA ARG A 217 22.62 -5.57 -19.58
C ARG A 217 23.08 -4.25 -20.19
N ARG A 218 22.26 -3.20 -20.10
CA ARG A 218 22.61 -1.87 -20.61
C ARG A 218 23.34 -1.01 -19.59
N LEU A 219 23.32 -1.38 -18.31
CA LEU A 219 23.98 -0.59 -17.26
C LEU A 219 25.47 -0.38 -17.54
N PRO A 220 26.30 -1.41 -17.83
CA PRO A 220 27.74 -1.22 -17.99
C PRO A 220 28.13 -0.19 -19.06
N SER A 221 27.32 -0.05 -20.11
CA SER A 221 27.59 0.89 -21.21
C SER A 221 27.49 2.37 -20.82
N SER A 222 26.88 2.68 -19.67
CA SER A 222 26.72 4.04 -19.17
C SER A 222 27.53 4.32 -17.90
N LEU A 223 28.37 3.38 -17.45
CA LEU A 223 29.16 3.52 -16.23
C LEU A 223 30.60 3.88 -16.59
N ASP A 224 31.22 4.69 -15.74
CA ASP A 224 32.66 4.94 -15.83
C ASP A 224 33.46 3.78 -15.21
N SER A 225 34.78 3.85 -15.30
CA SER A 225 35.67 2.80 -14.77
C SER A 225 35.54 2.62 -13.26
N SER A 226 35.24 3.69 -12.50
CA SER A 226 35.10 3.65 -11.05
C SER A 226 33.80 2.94 -10.66
N ASP A 227 32.70 3.28 -11.32
CA ASP A 227 31.40 2.64 -11.12
C ASP A 227 31.42 1.15 -11.48
N ILE A 228 32.13 0.79 -12.56
CA ILE A 228 32.35 -0.61 -12.96
C ILE A 228 33.14 -1.37 -11.89
N GLU A 229 34.18 -0.78 -11.31
CA GLU A 229 34.96 -1.40 -10.23
C GLU A 229 34.10 -1.65 -8.98
N LEU A 230 33.18 -0.73 -8.66
CA LEU A 230 32.33 -0.82 -7.47
C LEU A 230 31.15 -1.80 -7.62
N ALA A 231 30.55 -1.90 -8.81
CA ALA A 231 29.28 -2.60 -9.00
C ALA A 231 29.30 -3.70 -10.08
N GLY A 232 30.41 -3.88 -10.81
CA GLY A 232 30.50 -4.83 -11.92
C GLY A 232 30.12 -6.26 -11.54
N ASP A 233 30.64 -6.74 -10.40
CA ASP A 233 30.32 -8.08 -9.88
C ASP A 233 28.84 -8.22 -9.50
N LEU A 234 28.24 -7.18 -8.93
CA LEU A 234 26.81 -7.17 -8.58
C LEU A 234 25.93 -7.22 -9.83
N ILE A 235 26.30 -6.45 -10.87
CA ILE A 235 25.60 -6.43 -12.16
C ILE A 235 25.69 -7.79 -12.84
N ALA A 236 26.89 -8.40 -12.90
CA ALA A 236 27.10 -9.71 -13.52
C ALA A 236 26.29 -10.81 -12.81
N GLU A 237 26.28 -10.81 -11.48
CA GLU A 237 25.52 -11.77 -10.68
C GLU A 237 24.00 -11.58 -10.85
N LEU A 238 23.52 -10.33 -10.89
CA LEU A 238 22.12 -10.04 -11.16
C LEU A 238 21.70 -10.48 -12.57
N GLU A 239 22.54 -10.21 -13.58
CA GLU A 239 22.32 -10.65 -14.95
C GLU A 239 22.20 -12.18 -15.03
N ALA A 240 23.14 -12.92 -14.42
CA ALA A 240 23.16 -14.38 -14.46
C ALA A 240 21.86 -14.99 -13.91
N ARG A 241 21.35 -14.45 -12.79
CA ARG A 241 20.09 -14.90 -12.18
C ARG A 241 18.87 -14.56 -13.02
N LEU A 242 18.82 -13.36 -13.58
CA LEU A 242 17.74 -12.94 -14.46
C LEU A 242 17.71 -13.75 -15.77
N ALA A 243 18.88 -14.04 -16.34
CA ALA A 243 19.02 -14.89 -17.52
C ALA A 243 18.54 -16.32 -17.24
N TYR A 244 18.84 -16.86 -16.06
CA TYR A 244 18.29 -18.14 -15.62
C TYR A 244 16.76 -18.11 -15.51
N LEU A 245 16.19 -17.08 -14.87
CA LEU A 245 14.74 -16.92 -14.75
C LEU A 245 14.03 -16.78 -16.10
N ASP A 246 14.63 -16.05 -17.04
CA ASP A 246 14.12 -15.92 -18.40
C ASP A 246 14.18 -17.27 -19.15
N LYS A 247 15.29 -18.01 -19.02
CA LYS A 247 15.47 -19.34 -19.61
C LYS A 247 14.40 -20.35 -19.16
N ILE A 248 13.97 -20.29 -17.90
CA ILE A 248 12.90 -21.15 -17.37
C ILE A 248 11.49 -20.59 -17.61
N GLY A 249 11.36 -19.44 -18.29
CA GLY A 249 10.09 -18.84 -18.70
C GLY A 249 9.36 -18.04 -17.62
N LEU A 250 10.03 -17.64 -16.54
CA LEU A 250 9.39 -16.85 -15.48
C LEU A 250 9.19 -15.40 -15.96
N LYS A 251 7.94 -14.97 -16.13
CA LYS A 251 7.63 -13.65 -16.72
C LYS A 251 7.79 -12.48 -15.74
N ARG A 252 7.56 -12.68 -14.44
CA ARG A 252 7.61 -11.60 -13.42
C ARG A 252 8.29 -12.09 -12.14
N LEU A 253 9.00 -11.19 -11.48
CA LEU A 253 9.45 -11.38 -10.11
C LEU A 253 8.23 -11.31 -9.20
N ILE A 254 7.85 -12.42 -8.57
CA ILE A 254 6.65 -12.50 -7.71
C ILE A 254 6.77 -11.43 -6.62
N GLN A 255 5.90 -10.41 -6.65
CA GLN A 255 5.72 -9.51 -5.52
C GLN A 255 5.20 -10.33 -4.35
N GLY A 256 5.72 -10.09 -3.14
CA GLY A 256 5.09 -10.61 -1.93
C GLY A 256 3.74 -9.92 -1.78
N THR A 257 2.76 -10.31 -2.59
CA THR A 257 1.38 -9.88 -2.52
C THR A 257 0.75 -10.65 -1.37
N GLN A 258 0.72 -10.02 -0.20
CA GLN A 258 -0.26 -10.41 0.81
C GLN A 258 -1.59 -9.80 0.40
N GLY A 259 -2.50 -10.66 -0.09
CA GLY A 259 -3.94 -10.45 -0.09
C GLY A 259 -4.48 -9.30 -0.95
N THR A 260 -4.68 -9.56 -2.24
CA THR A 260 -5.91 -9.09 -2.90
C THR A 260 -6.72 -10.33 -3.25
N ASN A 261 -7.69 -10.62 -2.39
CA ASN A 261 -8.89 -11.41 -2.68
C ASN A 261 -10.06 -10.61 -2.15
#